data_AF-A0A238HHJ1-F1
#
_entry.id   AF-A0A238HHJ1-F1
#
_cell.length_a   1.000
_cell.length_b   1.000
_cell.length_c   1.000
_cell.angle_alpha   90.00
_cell.angle_beta   90.00
_cell.angle_gamma   90.00
#
_symmetry.space_group_name_H-M   'P 1'
#
loop_
_entity.id
_entity.type
_entity.pdbx_description
1 polymer ?
#
loop_
_entity_poly.entity_id
_entity_poly.type
_entity_poly.pdbx_seq_one_letter_code
_entity_poly.pdbx_strand_id
1 'polypeptide(L)'
;MGGAWQDALDGSLPEKPLPVLCGNIAGCAENGVGKLVLKLPQPNDGTVALEETRLPESVPLLVHCGHTDLLFNKDVAQQTGYFLQNGCFQAA
;
A
#
# COMPACT_ATOMS: atom_id res chain seq x y z
N MET A 1 2.44 11.68 -10.66
CA MET A 1 2.02 11.07 -9.38
C MET A 1 2.55 9.64 -9.41
N GLY A 2 3.00 9.13 -8.27
CA GLY A 2 3.95 8.01 -8.22
C GLY A 2 5.35 8.54 -7.96
N GLY A 3 5.93 8.18 -6.81
CA GLY A 3 7.20 8.74 -6.32
C GLY A 3 7.26 8.94 -4.81
N ALA A 4 6.13 8.84 -4.08
CA ALA A 4 6.11 9.09 -2.63
C ALA A 4 7.06 8.18 -1.82
N TRP A 5 7.38 6.97 -2.32
CA TRP A 5 8.40 6.13 -1.71
C TRP A 5 9.83 6.52 -2.10
N GLN A 6 10.04 7.08 -3.28
CA GLN A 6 11.36 7.45 -3.82
C GLN A 6 11.78 8.86 -3.39
N ASP A 7 10.81 9.74 -3.16
CA ASP A 7 11.01 11.13 -2.82
C ASP A 7 10.46 11.46 -1.42
N ALA A 8 9.96 10.48 -0.66
CA ALA A 8 9.14 10.72 0.53
C ALA A 8 7.89 11.58 0.24
N LEU A 9 7.14 11.93 1.28
CA LEU A 9 5.96 12.80 1.14
C LEU A 9 6.35 14.26 0.82
N ASP A 10 7.52 14.71 1.29
CA ASP A 10 7.96 16.10 1.25
C ASP A 10 9.22 16.34 0.39
N GLY A 11 9.68 15.34 -0.37
CA GLY A 11 10.92 15.43 -1.13
C GLY A 11 12.17 14.99 -0.35
N SER A 12 12.04 14.59 0.92
CA SER A 12 13.19 14.24 1.77
C SER A 12 13.15 12.78 2.26
N LEU A 13 13.88 11.90 1.58
CA LEU A 13 14.17 10.57 2.12
C LEU A 13 15.22 10.66 3.23
N PRO A 14 15.07 9.90 4.33
CA PRO A 14 16.14 9.76 5.30
C PRO A 14 17.38 9.13 4.65
N GLU A 15 18.57 9.66 4.94
CA GLU A 15 19.85 9.16 4.41
C GLU A 15 20.15 7.71 4.78
N LYS A 16 19.49 7.19 5.82
CA LYS A 16 19.61 5.81 6.29
C LYS A 16 18.25 5.12 6.13
N PRO A 17 18.23 3.82 5.80
CA PRO A 17 17.01 3.03 5.87
C PRO A 17 16.35 3.22 7.23
N LEU A 18 15.03 3.35 7.23
CA LEU A 18 14.28 3.43 8.48
C LEU A 18 14.62 2.17 9.32
N PRO A 19 14.98 2.32 10.61
CA PRO A 19 15.42 1.19 11.44
C PRO A 19 14.25 0.28 11.86
N VAL A 20 13.10 0.37 11.18
CA VAL A 20 11.87 -0.30 11.55
C VAL A 20 11.46 -1.27 10.45
N LEU A 21 10.92 -2.40 10.88
CA LEU A 21 10.31 -3.36 9.98
C LEU A 21 9.07 -2.73 9.33
N CYS A 22 9.03 -2.73 7.99
CA CYS A 22 7.94 -2.15 7.21
C CYS A 22 7.06 -3.24 6.60
N GLY A 23 5.75 -3.14 6.83
CA GLY A 23 4.72 -3.94 6.16
C GLY A 23 4.01 -3.09 5.11
N ASN A 24 3.76 -3.67 3.94
CA ASN A 24 3.04 -3.01 2.85
C ASN A 24 1.72 -3.74 2.56
N ILE A 25 0.60 -3.02 2.61
CA ILE A 25 -0.73 -3.52 2.23
C ILE A 25 -1.19 -2.70 1.04
N ALA A 26 -1.53 -3.38 -0.06
CA ALA A 26 -1.91 -2.72 -1.32
C ALA A 26 -3.27 -3.20 -1.82
N GLY A 27 -4.11 -2.24 -2.24
CA GLY A 27 -5.36 -2.51 -2.92
C GLY A 27 -5.13 -2.90 -4.39
N CYS A 28 -6.01 -3.74 -4.94
CA CYS A 28 -5.89 -4.19 -6.34
C CYS A 28 -7.22 -4.26 -7.10
N ALA A 29 -8.27 -3.59 -6.61
CA ALA A 29 -9.56 -3.52 -7.30
C ALA A 29 -9.99 -2.06 -7.55
N GLU A 30 -10.39 -1.74 -8.78
CA GLU A 30 -10.73 -0.38 -9.22
C GLU A 30 -12.07 0.19 -8.67
N ASN A 31 -12.64 -0.43 -7.64
CA ASN A 31 -14.04 -0.21 -7.24
C ASN A 31 -14.24 1.00 -6.31
N GLY A 32 -13.23 1.86 -6.15
CA GLY A 32 -13.27 2.99 -5.22
C GLY A 32 -14.09 4.19 -5.71
N VAL A 33 -14.73 4.89 -4.77
CA VAL A 33 -15.53 6.12 -4.95
C VAL A 33 -14.67 7.37 -5.27
N GLY A 34 -13.42 7.18 -5.68
CA GLY A 34 -12.41 8.23 -5.85
C GLY A 34 -11.73 8.23 -7.22
N LYS A 35 -12.38 7.73 -8.29
CA LYS A 35 -11.78 7.65 -9.63
C LYS A 35 -11.25 9.02 -10.10
N LEU A 36 -9.95 9.25 -9.90
CA LEU A 36 -9.20 10.21 -10.68
C LEU A 36 -9.28 9.70 -12.13
N VAL A 37 -9.79 10.52 -13.05
CA VAL A 37 -10.00 10.15 -14.47
C VAL A 37 -8.64 10.15 -15.21
N LEU A 38 -7.70 9.36 -14.72
CA LEU A 38 -6.39 9.11 -15.31
C LEU A 38 -6.29 7.61 -15.56
N LYS A 39 -5.83 7.23 -16.75
CA LYS A 39 -5.65 5.83 -17.13
C LYS A 39 -4.46 5.25 -16.37
N LEU A 40 -4.72 4.64 -15.22
CA LEU A 40 -3.70 4.00 -14.39
C LEU A 40 -3.28 2.64 -14.97
N PRO A 41 -1.99 2.25 -14.87
CA PRO A 41 -1.55 0.89 -15.10
C PRO A 41 -2.30 -0.11 -14.21
N GLN A 42 -2.50 -1.33 -14.71
CA GLN A 42 -3.15 -2.41 -13.96
C GLN A 42 -2.12 -3.39 -13.40
N PRO A 43 -2.36 -3.98 -12.20
CA PRO A 43 -3.50 -3.71 -11.32
C PRO A 43 -3.37 -2.38 -10.54
N ASN A 44 -4.49 -1.74 -10.21
CA ASN A 44 -4.56 -0.56 -9.34
C ASN A 44 -5.80 -0.60 -8.44
N ASP A 45 -5.83 0.28 -7.44
CA ASP A 45 -6.94 0.43 -6.49
C ASP A 45 -7.89 1.60 -6.85
N GLY A 46 -7.83 2.08 -8.08
CA GLY A 46 -8.58 3.24 -8.57
C GLY A 46 -7.94 4.60 -8.26
N THR A 47 -6.82 4.64 -7.52
CA THR A 47 -6.04 5.88 -7.26
C THR A 47 -4.54 5.69 -7.49
N VAL A 48 -3.99 4.54 -7.10
CA VAL A 48 -2.57 4.21 -7.13
C VAL A 48 -2.37 2.86 -7.84
N ALA A 49 -1.42 2.80 -8.78
CA ALA A 49 -1.03 1.55 -9.40
C ALA A 49 -0.20 0.69 -8.44
N LEU A 50 -0.40 -0.62 -8.48
CA LEU A 50 0.32 -1.55 -7.60
C LEU A 50 1.84 -1.40 -7.74
N GLU A 51 2.33 -1.13 -8.94
CA GLU A 51 3.75 -0.89 -9.20
C GLU A 51 4.31 0.31 -8.42
N GLU A 52 3.51 1.36 -8.21
CA GLU A 52 3.90 2.55 -7.46
C GLU A 52 3.98 2.29 -5.95
N THR A 53 3.31 1.24 -5.47
CA THR A 53 3.35 0.82 -4.05
C THR A 53 4.57 -0.03 -3.70
N ARG A 54 5.44 -0.35 -4.68
CA ARG A 54 6.55 -1.26 -4.49
C ARG A 54 7.56 -0.71 -3.48
N LEU A 55 7.73 -1.44 -2.39
CA LEU A 55 8.80 -1.22 -1.43
C LEU A 55 9.92 -2.25 -1.68
N PRO A 56 11.18 -1.83 -1.85
CA PRO A 56 12.30 -2.76 -2.00
C PRO A 56 12.32 -3.77 -0.84
N GLU A 57 12.64 -5.03 -1.16
CA GLU A 57 12.75 -6.13 -0.17
C GLU A 57 11.45 -6.48 0.59
N SER A 58 10.31 -5.98 0.12
CA SER A 58 8.99 -6.29 0.69
C SER A 58 8.05 -6.84 -0.38
N VAL A 59 7.29 -7.87 -0.02
CA VAL A 59 6.16 -8.36 -0.83
C VAL A 59 4.88 -7.80 -0.23
N PRO A 60 4.08 -7.02 -0.97
CA PRO A 60 2.86 -6.46 -0.42
C PRO A 60 1.82 -7.54 -0.14
N LEU A 61 1.07 -7.37 0.95
CA LEU A 61 -0.19 -8.07 1.14
C LEU A 61 -1.24 -7.44 0.22
N LEU A 62 -1.71 -8.19 -0.75
CA LEU A 62 -2.73 -7.73 -1.69
C LEU A 62 -4.14 -7.91 -1.11
N VAL A 63 -4.95 -6.87 -1.20
CA VAL A 63 -6.37 -6.90 -0.80
C VAL A 63 -7.23 -6.46 -1.97
N HIS A 64 -8.25 -7.26 -2.32
CA HIS A 64 -9.14 -6.96 -3.44
C HIS A 64 -10.17 -5.87 -3.09
N CYS A 65 -9.71 -4.62 -2.99
CA CYS A 65 -10.52 -3.44 -2.70
C CYS A 65 -9.91 -2.18 -3.33
N GLY A 66 -10.69 -1.10 -3.37
CA GLY A 66 -10.21 0.20 -3.84
C GLY A 66 -9.43 0.98 -2.80
N HIS A 67 -8.86 2.12 -3.22
CA HIS A 67 -7.95 2.92 -2.39
C HIS A 67 -8.59 3.37 -1.08
N THR A 68 -9.77 3.99 -1.17
CA THR A 68 -10.52 4.45 0.01
C THR A 68 -11.05 3.28 0.85
N ASP A 69 -11.29 2.13 0.23
CA ASP A 69 -11.81 0.95 0.92
C ASP A 69 -10.76 0.36 1.88
N LEU A 70 -9.46 0.50 1.59
CA LEU A 70 -8.38 0.04 2.47
C LEU A 70 -8.53 0.55 3.92
N LEU A 71 -9.01 1.79 4.09
CA LEU A 71 -9.19 2.41 5.40
C LEU A 71 -10.32 1.79 6.24
N PHE A 72 -11.33 1.20 5.58
CA PHE A 72 -12.51 0.64 6.22
C PHE A 72 -12.59 -0.89 6.09
N ASN A 73 -11.65 -1.51 5.37
CA ASN A 73 -11.62 -2.94 5.13
C ASN A 73 -11.23 -3.69 6.42
N LYS A 74 -12.10 -4.61 6.84
CA LYS A 74 -11.91 -5.40 8.06
C LYS A 74 -10.64 -6.26 8.00
N ASP A 75 -10.33 -6.85 6.86
CA ASP A 75 -9.17 -7.74 6.70
C ASP A 75 -7.88 -6.92 6.80
N VAL A 76 -7.86 -5.70 6.23
CA VAL A 76 -6.73 -4.76 6.37
C VAL A 76 -6.50 -4.41 7.83
N ALA A 77 -7.56 -4.08 8.58
CA ALA A 77 -7.44 -3.75 10.01
C ALA A 77 -6.90 -4.93 10.83
N GLN A 78 -7.39 -6.15 10.56
CA GLN A 78 -6.92 -7.37 11.23
C GLN A 78 -5.45 -7.66 10.92
N GLN A 79 -5.06 -7.58 9.66
CA GLN A 79 -3.69 -7.83 9.21
C GLN A 79 -2.72 -6.78 9.73
N THR A 80 -3.14 -5.52 9.79
CA THR A 80 -2.38 -4.44 10.44
C THR A 80 -2.16 -4.74 11.91
N GLY A 81 -3.21 -5.11 12.65
CA GLY A 81 -3.11 -5.47 14.05
C GLY A 81 -2.21 -6.67 14.30
N TYR A 82 -2.27 -7.68 13.43
CA TYR A 82 -1.41 -8.86 13.50
C TYR A 82 0.06 -8.51 13.21
N PHE A 83 0.32 -7.69 12.18
CA PHE A 83 1.66 -7.24 11.84
C PHE A 83 2.32 -6.46 12.96
N LEU A 84 1.59 -5.54 13.61
CA LEU A 84 2.11 -4.77 14.74
C LEU A 84 2.47 -5.67 15.94
N GLN A 85 1.82 -6.81 16.10
CA GLN A 85 2.08 -7.75 17.19
C GLN A 85 3.20 -8.76 16.85
N ASN A 86 3.29 -9.19 15.59
CA ASN A 86 4.12 -10.35 15.21
C ASN A 86 5.28 -10.01 14.27
N GLY A 87 5.29 -8.81 13.67
CA GLY A 87 6.29 -8.43 12.66
C GLY A 87 6.13 -9.17 11.32
N CYS A 88 4.96 -9.72 11.04
CA CYS A 88 4.65 -10.33 9.74
C CYS A 88 3.14 -10.28 9.51
N PHE A 89 2.70 -10.40 8.27
CA PHE A 89 1.28 -10.61 7.97
C PHE A 89 0.88 -12.04 8.30
N GLN A 90 -0.37 -12.23 8.72
CA GLN A 90 -0.90 -13.55 8.94
C GLN A 90 -1.05 -14.24 7.57
N ALA A 91 -0.47 -15.43 7.42
CA ALA A 91 -0.66 -16.24 6.24
C ALA A 91 -2.15 -16.59 6.06
N ALA A 92 -2.61 -16.56 4.81
CA ALA A 92 -3.95 -17.02 4.44
C ALA A 92 -4.07 -18.54 4.60
#